data_AF-A0A535I1H7-F1
#
_entry.id   AF-A0A535I1H7-F1
#
_cell.length_a   1.000
_cell.length_b   1.000
_cell.length_c   1.000
_cell.angle_alpha   90.00
_cell.angle_beta   90.00
_cell.angle_gamma   90.00
#
_symmetry.space_group_name_H-M   'P 1'
#
loop_
_entity.id
_entity.type
_entity.pdbx_description
1 polymer ?
#
loop_
_entity_poly.entity_id
_entity_poly.type
_entity_poly.pdbx_seq_one_letter_code
_entity_poly.pdbx_strand_id
1 'polypeptide(L)' 'MVELVPQEVDVAYEMVGIRQAIDLLELQFSRLAATFDKGAYWEQEGSNSPIDWIRFNCHLT' A
#
# COMPACT_ATOMS: atom_id res chain seq x y z
N MET A 1 19.20 -32.12 -2.62
CA MET A 1 17.77 -31.75 -2.57
C MET A 1 17.46 -31.43 -1.14
N VAL A 2 17.05 -30.19 -0.85
CA VAL A 2 16.58 -29.82 0.50
C VAL A 2 15.13 -30.28 0.56
N GLU A 3 14.85 -31.28 1.39
CA GLU A 3 13.47 -31.65 1.72
C GLU A 3 12.91 -30.55 2.62
N LEU A 4 11.96 -29.78 2.07
CA LEU A 4 11.24 -28.76 2.83
C LEU A 4 10.21 -29.47 3.70
N VAL A 5 10.23 -29.15 5.00
CA VAL A 5 9.27 -29.72 5.96
C VAL A 5 7.89 -29.13 5.67
N PRO A 6 6.78 -29.90 5.70
CA PRO A 6 5.45 -29.41 5.32
C PRO A 6 5.00 -28.11 6.01
N GLN A 7 5.47 -27.85 7.23
CA GLN A 7 5.21 -26.62 7.98
C GLN A 7 5.91 -25.38 7.38
N GLU A 8 7.14 -25.52 6.87
CA GLU A 8 7.87 -24.42 6.22
C GLU A 8 7.24 -24.04 4.88
N VAL A 9 6.70 -25.04 4.17
CA VAL A 9 5.96 -24.85 2.92
C VAL A 9 4.66 -24.06 3.16
N ASP A 10 3.95 -24.35 4.25
CA ASP A 10 2.70 -23.66 4.63
C ASP A 10 2.95 -22.16 4.93
N VAL A 11 3.99 -21.86 5.72
CA VAL A 11 4.39 -20.48 6.01
C VAL A 11 4.79 -19.73 4.73
N ALA A 12 5.50 -20.39 3.81
CA ALA A 12 5.88 -19.78 2.53
C ALA A 12 4.64 -19.43 1.67
N TYR A 13 3.63 -20.30 1.62
CA TYR A 13 2.38 -20.02 0.91
C TYR A 13 1.56 -18.91 1.57
N GLU A 14 1.52 -18.88 2.91
CA GLU A 14 0.88 -17.78 3.64
C GLU A 14 1.55 -16.44 3.33
N MET A 15 2.89 -16.40 3.31
CA MET A 15 3.64 -15.20 2.91
C MET A 15 3.30 -14.74 1.48
N VAL A 16 3.16 -15.67 0.53
CA VAL A 16 2.73 -15.35 -0.85
C VAL A 16 1.33 -14.76 -0.85
N GLY A 17 0.38 -15.35 -0.12
CA GLY A 17 -0.98 -14.84 0.00
C GLY A 17 -1.03 -13.44 0.60
N ILE A 18 -0.27 -13.21 1.68
CA ILE A 18 -0.13 -11.88 2.31
C ILE A 18 0.43 -10.88 1.30
N ARG A 19 1.47 -11.24 0.53
CA ARG A 19 2.06 -10.32 -0.44
C ARG A 19 1.06 -9.91 -1.53
N GLN A 20 0.29 -10.88 -2.05
CA GLN A 20 -0.77 -10.60 -3.03
C GLN A 20 -1.85 -9.67 -2.45
N ALA A 21 -2.23 -9.87 -1.19
CA ALA A 21 -3.19 -8.99 -0.52
C ALA A 21 -2.64 -7.56 -0.35
N ILE A 22 -1.38 -7.41 0.03
CA ILE A 22 -0.75 -6.09 0.14
C ILE A 22 -0.68 -5.42 -1.24
N ASP A 23 -0.34 -6.15 -2.31
CA ASP A 23 -0.30 -5.59 -3.67
C ASP A 23 -1.67 -5.06 -4.11
N LEU A 24 -2.76 -5.76 -3.79
CA LEU A 24 -4.12 -5.28 -4.05
C LEU A 24 -4.45 -4.02 -3.26
N LEU A 25 -4.03 -3.95 -1.98
CA LEU A 25 -4.22 -2.76 -1.15
C LEU A 25 -3.42 -1.57 -1.68
N GLU A 26 -2.19 -1.78 -2.15
CA GLU A 26 -1.35 -0.74 -2.77
C GLU A 26 -1.97 -0.22 -4.07
N LEU A 27 -2.53 -1.10 -4.91
CA LEU A 27 -3.28 -0.70 -6.11
C LEU A 27 -4.53 0.11 -5.76
N GLN A 28 -5.28 -0.31 -4.74
CA GLN A 28 -6.47 0.41 -4.28
C GLN A 28 -6.08 1.79 -3.73
N PHE A 29 -5.04 1.87 -2.91
CA PHE A 29 -4.49 3.11 -2.38
C PHE A 29 -4.08 4.05 -3.53
N SER A 30 -3.39 3.54 -4.54
CA SER A 30 -2.97 4.32 -5.70
C SER A 30 -4.16 4.94 -6.45
N ARG A 31 -5.27 4.20 -6.60
CA ARG A 31 -6.51 4.73 -7.21
C ARG A 31 -7.16 5.83 -6.37
N LEU A 32 -7.15 5.67 -5.05
CA LEU A 32 -7.67 6.68 -4.13
C LEU A 32 -6.80 7.93 -4.16
N ALA A 33 -5.47 7.79 -4.12
CA ALA A 33 -4.52 8.90 -4.26
C ALA A 33 -4.73 9.68 -5.57
N ALA A 34 -4.91 8.98 -6.70
CA ALA A 34 -5.20 9.62 -7.98
C ALA A 34 -6.58 10.32 -8.04
N THR A 35 -7.53 9.87 -7.23
CA THR A 35 -8.84 10.54 -7.08
C THR A 35 -8.72 11.76 -6.17
N PHE A 36 -7.95 11.64 -5.09
CA PHE A 36 -7.67 12.69 -4.13
C PHE A 36 -6.94 13.89 -4.75
N ASP A 37 -5.98 13.61 -5.63
CA ASP A 37 -5.26 14.61 -6.45
C ASP A 37 -6.19 15.55 -7.22
N LYS A 38 -7.33 15.03 -7.71
CA LYS A 38 -8.33 15.81 -8.46
C LYS A 38 -9.25 16.63 -7.57
N GLY A 39 -9.21 16.43 -6.26
CA GLY A 39 -9.98 17.19 -5.28
C GLY A 39 -9.25 18.46 -4.84
N ALA A 40 -9.91 19.23 -3.97
CA ALA A 40 -9.35 20.44 -3.36
C ALA A 40 -9.11 20.31 -1.85
N TYR A 41 -9.33 19.12 -1.26
CA TYR A 41 -9.24 18.94 0.19
C TYR A 41 -7.84 19.18 0.74
N TRP A 42 -6.79 18.70 0.04
CA TRP A 42 -5.40 18.91 0.44
C TRP A 42 -5.03 20.41 0.49
N GLU A 43 -5.59 21.21 -0.42
CA GLU A 43 -5.40 22.67 -0.45
C GLU A 43 -6.15 23.33 0.72
N GLN A 44 -7.37 22.88 1.02
CA GLN A 44 -8.16 23.37 2.17
C GLN A 44 -7.50 23.07 3.52
N GLU A 45 -6.81 21.93 3.62
CA GLU A 45 -5.99 21.56 4.77
C GLU A 45 -4.63 22.29 4.80
N GLY A 46 -4.34 23.15 3.81
CA GLY A 46 -3.13 23.96 3.74
C GLY A 46 -1.87 23.22 3.28
N SER A 47 -2.01 22.06 2.63
CA SER A 47 -0.87 21.38 2.01
C SER A 47 -0.51 22.01 0.66
N ASN A 48 0.80 22.07 0.36
CA ASN A 48 1.30 22.67 -0.87
C ASN A 48 1.00 21.83 -2.12
N SER A 49 0.82 20.53 -1.94
CA SER A 49 0.45 19.60 -3.01
C SER A 49 -0.28 18.39 -2.43
N PRO A 50 -1.04 17.64 -3.27
CA PRO A 50 -1.65 16.38 -2.87
C PRO A 50 -0.64 15.37 -2.35
N ILE A 51 0.54 15.29 -3.00
CA ILE A 51 1.59 14.35 -2.59
C ILE A 51 2.23 14.74 -1.26
N ASP A 52 2.37 16.04 -0.94
CA ASP A 52 2.85 16.47 0.37
C ASP A 52 1.87 16.06 1.48
N TRP A 53 0.57 16.25 1.25
CA TRP A 53 -0.47 15.81 2.19
C TRP A 53 -0.38 14.30 2.41
N ILE A 54 -0.27 13.51 1.33
CA ILE A 54 -0.19 12.05 1.39
C ILE A 54 1.09 11.60 2.12
N ARG A 55 2.25 12.19 1.81
CA ARG A 55 3.52 11.84 2.47
C ARG A 55 3.44 12.05 3.99
N PHE A 56 2.88 13.18 4.42
CA PHE A 56 2.75 13.51 5.83
C PHE A 56 1.70 12.66 6.55
N ASN A 57 0.50 12.54 5.99
CA ASN A 57 -0.65 11.90 6.65
C ASN A 57 -0.69 10.37 6.47
N CYS A 58 -0.08 9.83 5.41
CA CYS A 58 -0.03 8.39 5.14
C CYS A 58 1.37 7.79 5.38
N HIS A 59 2.31 8.57 5.91
CA HIS A 59 3.67 8.14 6.26
C HIS A 59 4.44 7.49 5.10
N LEU A 60 4.28 8.03 3.88
CA LEU A 60 5.07 7.63 2.71
C LEU A 60 6.35 8.47 2.66
N THR A 61 7.51 7.83 2.89
CA THR A 61 8.84 8.47 2.79
C THR A 61 9.39 8.46 1.38
#